data_AF-A0A0F4JIR2-F1
#
_entry.id   AF-A0A0F4JIR2-F1
#
_cell.length_a   1.000
_cell.length_b   1.000
_cell.length_c   1.000
_cell.angle_alpha   90.00
_cell.angle_beta   90.00
_cell.angle_gamma   90.00
#
_symmetry.space_group_name_H-M   'P 1'
#
loop_
_entity.id
_entity.type
_entity.pdbx_description
1 polymer ?
#
loop_
_entity_poly.entity_id
_entity_poly.type
_entity_poly.pdbx_seq_one_letter_code
_entity_poly.pdbx_strand_id
1 'polypeptide(L)'
;MPGETMPGEGKSGEGRSGAGGVDPERLWLRPAEPRRGRRPSFTREAITVAAVAVADAEGLEAVTMRRVAAEVGAGVMSLYSYAPDKETLLELMVDHVSAELAVPAPPTGDWRAGLKAVARLQRAHMLRHPWLPAALSTRRSPGPNTLA
;
A
#
# COMPACT_ATOMS: atom_id res chain seq x y z
N MET A 1 -59.05 24.62 30.49
CA MET A 1 -58.83 23.17 30.30
C MET A 1 -57.32 22.92 30.26
N PRO A 2 -56.86 21.83 30.87
CA PRO A 2 -55.49 21.58 31.34
C PRO A 2 -54.67 20.74 30.34
N GLY A 3 -53.39 20.50 30.66
CA GLY A 3 -52.52 19.51 30.02
C GLY A 3 -51.05 19.87 30.26
N GLU A 4 -50.46 19.44 31.38
CA GLU A 4 -49.53 18.28 31.47
C GLU A 4 -48.10 18.65 31.05
N THR A 5 -47.19 18.92 32.01
CA THR A 5 -46.19 18.00 32.59
C THR A 5 -45.15 17.43 31.61
N MET A 6 -43.89 17.79 31.90
CA MET A 6 -42.57 17.25 31.50
C MET A 6 -42.52 15.69 31.50
N PRO A 7 -41.43 14.98 31.09
CA PRO A 7 -40.11 15.37 30.55
C PRO A 7 -39.67 14.50 29.34
N GLY A 8 -38.46 14.71 28.79
CA GLY A 8 -37.83 13.70 27.92
C GLY A 8 -36.67 14.28 27.11
N GLU A 9 -35.45 14.18 27.63
CA GLU A 9 -34.45 13.21 27.18
C GLU A 9 -33.31 13.96 26.46
N GLY A 10 -32.22 14.14 27.20
CA GLY A 10 -30.94 14.49 26.62
C GLY A 10 -30.54 13.40 25.63
N LYS A 11 -30.53 13.74 24.34
CA LYS A 11 -29.81 12.94 23.36
C LYS A 11 -28.33 13.22 23.50
N SER A 12 -27.69 12.27 24.17
CA SER A 12 -26.30 11.88 24.08
C SER A 12 -25.70 12.26 22.73
N GLY A 13 -24.89 13.31 22.71
CA GLY A 13 -23.98 13.61 21.62
C GLY A 13 -22.89 12.55 21.62
N GLU A 14 -23.17 11.44 20.94
CA GLU A 14 -22.22 10.34 20.81
C GLU A 14 -21.04 10.79 19.95
N GLY A 15 -19.87 10.66 20.56
CA GLY A 15 -18.62 11.23 20.10
C GLY A 15 -18.24 10.73 18.71
N ARG A 16 -17.81 11.69 17.89
CA ARG A 16 -16.85 11.45 16.82
C ARG A 16 -15.63 10.74 17.40
N SER A 17 -15.52 9.44 17.14
CA SER A 17 -14.25 8.72 17.21
C SER A 17 -14.09 7.97 15.89
N GLY A 18 -13.55 8.67 14.90
CA GLY A 18 -13.11 8.07 13.66
C GLY A 18 -11.87 7.22 13.92
N ALA A 19 -12.07 5.97 14.32
CA ALA A 19 -11.07 4.93 14.20
C ALA A 19 -10.88 4.65 12.70
N GLY A 20 -9.97 5.41 12.08
CA GLY A 20 -9.58 5.26 10.67
C GLY A 20 -8.81 3.97 10.46
N GLY A 21 -9.50 2.83 10.53
CA GLY A 21 -9.03 1.59 9.94
C GLY A 21 -9.06 1.73 8.42
N VAL A 22 -7.98 1.35 7.76
CA VAL A 22 -7.93 1.34 6.30
C VAL A 22 -8.88 0.23 5.83
N ASP A 23 -9.89 0.59 5.06
CA ASP A 23 -10.87 -0.36 4.54
C ASP A 23 -10.21 -1.25 3.46
N PRO A 24 -9.99 -2.54 3.74
CA PRO A 24 -9.30 -3.45 2.81
C PRO A 24 -10.10 -3.64 1.52
N GLU A 25 -11.43 -3.54 1.54
CA GLU A 25 -12.24 -3.63 0.33
C GLU A 25 -11.96 -2.44 -0.60
N ARG A 26 -11.76 -1.25 -0.02
CA ARG A 26 -11.47 -0.05 -0.79
C ARG A 26 -10.08 -0.05 -1.43
N LEU A 27 -9.13 -0.72 -0.78
CA LEU A 27 -7.74 -0.87 -1.24
C LEU A 27 -7.59 -1.92 -2.35
N TRP A 28 -8.35 -3.01 -2.27
CA TRP A 28 -8.15 -4.19 -3.13
C TRP A 28 -9.27 -4.42 -4.15
N LEU A 29 -10.51 -4.01 -3.86
CA LEU A 29 -11.70 -4.44 -4.63
C LEU A 29 -12.32 -3.36 -5.53
N ARG A 30 -11.74 -2.15 -5.64
CA ARG A 30 -12.19 -1.19 -6.67
C ARG A 30 -11.38 -1.36 -7.96
N PRO A 31 -11.97 -1.90 -9.04
CA PRO A 31 -11.47 -1.63 -10.38
C PRO A 31 -11.52 -0.12 -10.60
N ALA A 32 -10.46 0.44 -11.19
CA ALA A 32 -10.52 1.80 -11.70
C ALA A 32 -11.64 1.87 -12.74
N GLU A 33 -12.80 2.43 -12.40
CA GLU A 33 -13.85 2.69 -13.38
C GLU A 33 -13.26 3.54 -14.51
N PRO A 34 -13.34 3.08 -15.78
CA PRO A 34 -12.82 3.85 -16.90
C PRO A 34 -13.70 5.09 -17.07
N ARG A 35 -13.28 6.21 -16.48
CA ARG A 35 -13.85 7.52 -16.80
C ARG A 35 -13.54 7.80 -18.26
N ARG A 36 -14.59 7.83 -19.08
CA ARG A 36 -14.53 8.19 -20.51
C ARG A 36 -14.08 9.65 -20.62
N GLY A 37 -12.77 9.82 -20.79
CA GLY A 37 -12.07 11.11 -20.80
C GLY A 37 -10.57 10.87 -21.02
N ARG A 38 -9.83 11.91 -21.46
CA ARG A 38 -8.41 11.88 -21.85
C ARG A 38 -7.60 10.88 -21.00
N ARG A 39 -6.93 9.94 -21.69
CA ARG A 39 -6.10 8.86 -21.12
C ARG A 39 -5.29 9.41 -19.93
N PRO A 40 -5.41 8.84 -18.71
CA PRO A 40 -4.64 9.30 -17.58
C PRO A 40 -3.16 9.29 -17.97
N SER A 41 -2.45 10.39 -17.78
CA SER A 41 -1.06 10.50 -18.19
C SER A 41 -0.14 9.55 -17.41
N PHE A 42 -0.62 8.99 -16.29
CA PHE A 42 0.15 8.07 -15.44
C PHE A 42 -0.75 6.95 -14.89
N THR A 43 -0.23 5.73 -14.83
CA THR A 43 -0.90 4.57 -14.22
C THR A 43 -0.45 4.40 -12.77
N ARG A 44 -1.27 3.72 -11.94
CA ARG A 44 -0.89 3.33 -10.56
C ARG A 44 0.45 2.60 -10.54
N GLU A 45 0.67 1.74 -11.53
CA GLU A 45 1.92 1.00 -11.72
C GLU A 45 3.12 1.93 -11.98
N ALA A 46 3.00 2.91 -12.89
CA ALA A 46 4.09 3.85 -13.17
C ALA A 46 4.50 4.68 -11.95
N ILE A 47 3.53 5.13 -11.15
CA ILE A 47 3.80 5.84 -9.89
C ILE A 47 4.51 4.93 -8.88
N THR A 48 4.07 3.67 -8.79
CA THR A 48 4.64 2.68 -7.86
C THR A 48 6.09 2.36 -8.24
N VAL A 49 6.36 2.12 -9.54
CA VAL A 49 7.71 1.87 -10.07
C VAL A 49 8.65 3.04 -9.75
N ALA A 50 8.21 4.28 -9.95
CA ALA A 50 9.04 5.44 -9.64
C ALA A 50 9.29 5.60 -8.13
N ALA A 51 8.29 5.32 -7.29
CA ALA A 51 8.47 5.34 -5.84
C ALA A 51 9.47 4.28 -5.37
N VAL A 52 9.44 3.07 -5.95
CA VAL A 52 10.43 2.01 -5.71
C VAL A 52 11.82 2.47 -6.14
N ALA A 53 11.96 3.06 -7.33
CA ALA A 53 13.25 3.56 -7.81
C ALA A 53 13.85 4.63 -6.89
N VAL A 54 13.03 5.57 -6.39
CA VAL A 54 13.47 6.57 -5.39
C VAL A 54 13.92 5.87 -4.10
N ALA A 55 13.17 4.88 -3.62
CA ALA A 55 13.50 4.17 -2.40
C ALA A 55 14.77 3.32 -2.51
N ASP A 56 14.99 2.70 -3.67
CA ASP A 56 16.18 1.90 -3.95
C ASP A 56 17.44 2.77 -4.02
N ALA A 57 17.34 3.98 -4.57
CA ALA A 57 18.47 4.89 -4.74
C ALA A 57 18.77 5.74 -3.49
N GLU A 58 17.73 6.25 -2.83
CA GLU A 58 17.84 7.29 -1.80
C GLU A 58 17.30 6.85 -0.43
N GLY A 59 16.70 5.66 -0.35
CA GLY A 59 16.07 5.14 0.86
C GLY A 59 14.63 5.60 1.07
N LEU A 60 13.97 5.00 2.07
CA LEU A 60 12.52 5.18 2.29
C LEU A 60 12.11 6.58 2.73
N GLU A 61 13.02 7.33 3.36
CA GLU A 61 12.74 8.70 3.81
C GLU A 61 12.63 9.69 2.65
N ALA A 62 13.30 9.42 1.52
CA ALA A 62 13.19 10.22 0.30
C ALA A 62 11.83 10.06 -0.39
N VAL A 63 11.10 8.98 -0.09
CA VAL A 63 9.78 8.68 -0.66
C VAL A 63 8.73 9.59 -0.04
N THR A 64 8.57 10.75 -0.66
CA THR A 64 7.52 11.72 -0.36
C THR A 64 6.60 11.91 -1.56
N MET A 65 5.33 12.25 -1.33
CA MET A 65 4.38 12.51 -2.40
C MET A 65 4.91 13.54 -3.43
N ARG A 66 5.61 14.56 -2.96
CA ARG A 66 6.21 15.58 -3.82
C ARG A 66 7.39 15.06 -4.63
N ARG A 67 8.32 14.31 -4.01
CA ARG A 67 9.48 13.73 -4.70
C ARG A 67 9.05 12.75 -5.79
N VAL A 68 8.12 11.86 -5.47
CA VAL A 68 7.59 10.87 -6.42
C VAL A 68 6.84 11.56 -7.56
N ALA A 69 5.99 12.55 -7.26
CA ALA A 69 5.31 13.34 -8.29
C ALA A 69 6.30 14.03 -9.25
N ALA A 70 7.38 14.61 -8.70
CA ALA A 70 8.44 15.21 -9.51
C ALA A 70 9.17 14.18 -10.38
N GLU A 71 9.46 12.99 -9.85
CA GLU A 71 10.12 11.90 -10.57
C GLU A 71 9.30 11.43 -11.78
N VAL A 72 7.99 11.26 -11.62
CA VAL A 72 7.11 10.85 -12.73
C VAL A 72 6.65 12.02 -13.60
N GLY A 73 6.94 13.27 -13.24
CA GLY A 73 6.42 14.44 -13.94
C GLY A 73 4.89 14.62 -13.81
N ALA A 74 4.29 14.11 -12.74
CA ALA A 74 2.87 14.26 -12.44
C ALA A 74 2.61 15.43 -11.48
N GLY A 75 1.39 15.96 -11.52
CA GLY A 75 0.93 16.86 -10.46
C GLY A 75 0.74 16.10 -9.15
N VAL A 76 1.08 16.74 -8.02
CA VAL A 76 0.93 16.16 -6.68
C VAL A 76 -0.53 15.72 -6.41
N MET A 77 -1.50 16.47 -6.91
CA MET A 77 -2.93 16.12 -6.83
C MET A 77 -3.28 14.82 -7.55
N SER A 78 -2.59 14.50 -8.65
CA SER A 78 -2.76 13.21 -9.33
C SER A 78 -2.29 12.08 -8.42
N LEU A 79 -1.14 12.24 -7.76
CA LEU A 79 -0.62 11.23 -6.84
C LEU A 79 -1.60 10.89 -5.71
N TYR A 80 -2.20 11.92 -5.09
CA TYR A 80 -3.19 11.74 -4.03
C TYR A 80 -4.45 10.98 -4.47
N SER A 81 -4.80 11.03 -5.76
CA SER A 81 -5.92 10.25 -6.29
C SER A 81 -5.62 8.75 -6.41
N TYR A 82 -4.34 8.37 -6.46
CA TYR A 82 -3.88 6.98 -6.54
C TYR A 82 -3.47 6.41 -5.17
N ALA A 83 -2.77 7.20 -4.38
CA ALA A 83 -2.37 6.86 -3.02
C ALA A 83 -2.71 8.07 -2.12
N PRO A 84 -3.77 8.00 -1.30
CA PRO A 84 -4.22 9.14 -0.50
C PRO A 84 -3.21 9.57 0.56
N ASP A 85 -2.29 8.69 0.95
CA ASP A 85 -1.26 8.93 1.95
C ASP A 85 0.04 8.14 1.66
N LYS A 86 1.08 8.41 2.46
CA LYS A 86 2.41 7.78 2.32
C LYS A 86 2.33 6.28 2.64
N GLU A 87 1.49 5.91 3.60
CA GLU A 87 1.24 4.53 4.01
C GLU A 87 0.66 3.71 2.86
N THR A 88 -0.35 4.22 2.17
CA THR A 88 -0.92 3.55 0.99
C THR A 88 0.13 3.43 -0.11
N LEU A 89 0.93 4.45 -0.36
CA LEU A 89 2.01 4.37 -1.36
C LEU A 89 3.03 3.28 -0.98
N LEU A 90 3.41 3.21 0.29
CA LEU A 90 4.27 2.14 0.81
C LEU A 90 3.59 0.76 0.67
N GLU A 91 2.27 0.72 0.80
CA GLU A 91 1.49 -0.50 0.58
C GLU A 91 1.66 -1.03 -0.83
N LEU A 92 1.52 -0.14 -1.81
CA LEU A 92 1.72 -0.42 -3.24
C LEU A 92 3.15 -0.84 -3.57
N MET A 93 4.14 -0.15 -3.02
CA MET A 93 5.56 -0.41 -3.32
C MET A 93 5.98 -1.82 -2.92
N VAL A 94 5.64 -2.27 -1.71
CA VAL A 94 6.01 -3.63 -1.30
C VAL A 94 5.23 -4.67 -2.11
N ASP A 95 3.95 -4.43 -2.41
CA ASP A 95 3.16 -5.38 -3.21
C ASP A 95 3.79 -5.57 -4.60
N HIS A 96 4.23 -4.47 -5.21
CA HIS A 96 4.96 -4.47 -6.47
C HIS A 96 6.26 -5.27 -6.40
N VAL A 97 7.13 -5.01 -5.42
CA VAL A 97 8.40 -5.75 -5.33
C VAL A 97 8.19 -7.20 -4.88
N SER A 98 7.17 -7.48 -4.07
CA SER A 98 6.82 -8.85 -3.67
C SER A 98 6.43 -9.71 -4.88
N ALA A 99 5.78 -9.10 -5.89
CA ALA A 99 5.47 -9.79 -7.15
C ALA A 99 6.71 -10.16 -7.98
N GLU A 100 7.90 -9.61 -7.69
CA GLU A 100 9.16 -10.04 -8.30
C GLU A 100 9.69 -11.35 -7.73
N LEU A 101 9.25 -11.77 -6.53
CA LEU A 101 9.63 -13.07 -6.00
C LEU A 101 8.99 -14.17 -6.84
N ALA A 102 9.80 -14.84 -7.65
CA ALA A 102 9.39 -16.07 -8.30
C ALA A 102 9.12 -17.15 -7.24
N VAL A 103 7.95 -17.78 -7.31
CA VAL A 103 7.61 -18.95 -6.51
C VAL A 103 8.62 -20.06 -6.83
N PRO A 104 9.36 -20.58 -5.82
CA PRO A 104 10.32 -21.66 -6.05
C PRO A 104 9.63 -22.87 -6.66
N ALA A 105 10.33 -23.57 -7.56
CA ALA A 105 9.87 -24.85 -8.07
C ALA A 105 9.54 -25.83 -6.93
N PRO A 106 8.54 -26.72 -7.11
CA PRO A 106 8.12 -27.65 -6.08
C PRO A 106 9.29 -28.47 -5.54
N PRO A 107 9.31 -28.79 -4.24
CA PRO A 107 10.47 -29.41 -3.60
C PRO A 107 10.78 -30.76 -4.23
N THR A 108 12.05 -30.95 -4.59
CA THR A 108 12.58 -32.17 -5.23
C THR A 108 12.79 -33.34 -4.27
N GLY A 109 12.25 -33.26 -3.05
CA GLY A 109 12.45 -34.24 -1.97
C GLY A 109 13.55 -33.88 -0.96
N ASP A 110 14.46 -32.96 -1.28
CA ASP A 110 15.42 -32.40 -0.30
C ASP A 110 14.93 -31.04 0.24
N TRP A 111 14.24 -31.09 1.37
CA TRP A 111 13.70 -29.90 2.03
C TRP A 111 14.79 -28.91 2.47
N ARG A 112 16.01 -29.38 2.77
CA ARG A 112 17.11 -28.49 3.19
C ARG A 112 17.63 -27.70 2.00
N ALA A 113 17.77 -28.33 0.84
CA ALA A 113 18.14 -27.64 -0.38
C ALA A 113 17.07 -26.61 -0.79
N GLY A 114 15.79 -26.99 -0.70
CA GLY A 114 14.65 -26.09 -0.95
C GLY A 114 14.67 -24.86 -0.04
N LEU A 115 14.83 -25.04 1.27
CA LEU A 115 14.90 -23.94 2.23
C LEU A 115 16.08 -22.99 1.94
N LYS A 116 17.25 -23.53 1.59
CA LYS A 116 18.41 -22.71 1.20
C LYS A 116 18.16 -21.92 -0.09
N ALA A 117 17.40 -22.45 -1.03
CA ALA A 117 17.06 -21.75 -2.27
C ALA A 117 16.13 -20.56 -1.98
N VAL A 118 15.08 -20.79 -1.19
CA VAL A 118 14.16 -19.73 -0.72
C VAL A 118 14.91 -18.62 0.02
N ALA A 119 15.76 -18.99 0.98
CA ALA A 119 16.52 -18.02 1.75
C ALA A 119 17.47 -17.16 0.88
N ARG A 120 18.08 -17.75 -0.15
CA ARG A 120 18.92 -17.00 -1.10
C ARG A 120 18.10 -16.04 -1.95
N LEU A 121 16.92 -16.47 -2.40
CA LEU A 121 16.02 -15.64 -3.20
C LEU A 121 15.50 -14.45 -2.38
N GLN A 122 15.01 -14.69 -1.16
CA GLN A 122 14.62 -13.61 -0.24
C GLN A 122 15.78 -12.68 0.09
N ARG A 123 16.99 -13.21 0.35
CA ARG A 123 18.17 -12.39 0.60
C ARG A 123 18.51 -11.51 -0.60
N ALA A 124 18.51 -12.07 -1.82
CA ALA A 124 18.80 -11.30 -3.03
C ALA A 124 17.76 -10.19 -3.24
N HIS A 125 16.49 -10.47 -2.94
CA HIS A 125 15.40 -9.50 -3.03
C HIS A 125 15.57 -8.35 -2.02
N MET A 126 15.86 -8.66 -0.75
CA MET A 126 16.12 -7.63 0.28
C MET A 126 17.38 -6.81 -0.01
N LEU A 127 18.38 -7.37 -0.68
CA LEU A 127 19.57 -6.64 -1.11
C LEU A 127 19.30 -5.72 -2.30
N ARG A 128 18.34 -6.07 -3.17
CA ARG A 128 17.90 -5.22 -4.28
C ARG A 128 17.05 -4.05 -3.78
N HIS A 129 16.26 -4.26 -2.74
CA HIS A 129 15.38 -3.26 -2.13
C HIS A 129 15.72 -3.08 -0.64
N PRO A 130 16.79 -2.35 -0.29
CA PRO A 130 17.29 -2.24 1.09
C PRO A 130 16.28 -1.63 2.08
N TRP A 131 15.29 -0.89 1.58
CA TRP A 131 14.20 -0.29 2.37
C TRP A 131 13.12 -1.31 2.79
N LEU A 132 13.04 -2.46 2.11
CA LEU A 132 11.97 -3.43 2.29
C LEU A 132 11.89 -4.04 3.70
N PRO A 133 12.99 -4.44 4.37
CA PRO A 133 12.91 -5.01 5.72
C PRO A 133 12.31 -4.05 6.75
N ALA A 134 12.66 -2.75 6.65
CA ALA A 134 12.08 -1.71 7.48
C ALA A 134 10.58 -1.56 7.18
N ALA A 135 10.20 -1.49 5.91
CA ALA A 135 8.81 -1.37 5.49
C ALA A 135 7.93 -2.54 5.96
N LEU A 136 8.42 -3.78 5.85
CA LEU A 136 7.70 -4.98 6.30
C LEU A 136 7.47 -5.00 7.81
N SER A 137 8.41 -4.47 8.59
CA SER A 137 8.30 -4.42 10.06
C SER A 137 7.20 -3.47 10.54
N THR A 138 6.83 -2.48 9.72
CA THR A 138 5.83 -1.46 10.05
C THR A 138 4.44 -1.79 9.50
N ARG A 139 4.28 -2.87 8.73
CA ARG A 139 2.98 -3.23 8.12
C ARG A 139 2.00 -3.72 9.17
N ARG A 140 0.76 -3.20 9.07
CA ARG A 140 -0.40 -3.65 9.86
C ARG A 140 -1.30 -4.63 9.11
N SER A 141 -1.16 -4.75 7.78
CA SER A 141 -1.92 -5.71 6.96
C SER A 141 -1.08 -6.24 5.79
N PRO A 142 -1.05 -7.55 5.51
CA PRO A 142 -0.38 -8.11 4.34
C PRO A 142 -1.17 -7.82 3.05
N GLY A 143 -0.46 -7.46 1.98
CA GLY A 143 -1.02 -7.33 0.63
C GLY A 143 -1.12 -8.68 -0.09
N PRO A 144 -1.81 -8.75 -1.25
CA PRO A 144 -2.16 -10.02 -1.92
C PRO A 144 -0.94 -10.88 -2.28
N ASN A 145 0.22 -10.30 -2.55
CA ASN A 145 1.44 -11.03 -2.92
C ASN A 145 2.37 -11.35 -1.74
N THR A 146 1.98 -11.06 -0.48
CA THR A 146 2.91 -11.15 0.68
C THR A 146 3.31 -12.59 1.05
N LEU A 147 2.49 -13.59 0.69
CA LEU A 147 2.71 -15.01 1.00
C LEU A 147 2.55 -15.94 -0.22
N ALA A 148 2.45 -15.36 -1.42
CA ALA A 148 2.19 -16.10 -2.65
C ALA A 148 3.42 -16.92 -3.09
#